data_AF-A0A956ID88-F1
#
_entry.id   AF-A0A956ID88-F1
#
_cell.length_a   1.000
_cell.length_b   1.000
_cell.length_c   1.000
_cell.angle_alpha   90.00
_cell.angle_beta   90.00
_cell.angle_gamma   90.00
#
_symmetry.space_group_name_H-M   'P 1'
#
loop_
_entity.id
_entity.type
_entity.pdbx_description
1 polymer ?
#
loop_
_entity_poly.entity_id
_entity_poly.type
_entity_poly.pdbx_seq_one_letter_code
_entity_poly.pdbx_strand_id
1 'polypeptide(L)'
;MDVTPFLELKSAPRVVFDALAERRTRPRFMLPGEDGDWHAITWAAYAAQIRAVALWLRSQGAQPRTRAAIFAHNRVEWMSAALGIQAAGGVMVPIYPASTTEQAAYVVAHSDAAFAFVDGEDLLERVLRGWADYGAVKRVVLLDDRLDATALSRRLREQGVEGLPSAAALAERVVRWSDVMALGEARHAESPDELEASLAAIDMDAPAVMLYTSGTTGNPK
;
A
#
# COMPACT_ATOMS: atom_id res chain seq x y z
N MET A 1 26.71 8.56 25.71
CA MET A 1 26.00 8.10 24.50
C MET A 1 25.59 9.35 23.77
N ASP A 2 26.13 9.60 22.58
CA ASP A 2 25.72 10.74 21.77
C ASP A 2 24.36 10.42 21.14
N VAL A 3 23.33 11.18 21.53
CA VAL A 3 21.96 11.01 21.05
C VAL A 3 21.59 11.99 19.94
N THR A 4 22.51 12.90 19.57
CA THR A 4 22.29 13.95 18.56
C THR A 4 21.73 13.42 17.23
N PRO A 5 22.17 12.26 16.69
CA PRO A 5 21.60 11.70 15.46
C PRO A 5 20.11 11.31 15.54
N PHE A 6 19.57 11.13 16.75
CA PHE A 6 18.16 10.78 16.98
C PHE A 6 17.28 12.00 17.28
N LEU A 7 17.87 13.19 17.39
CA LEU A 7 17.13 14.44 17.61
C LEU A 7 16.70 15.11 16.29
N GLU A 8 17.30 14.71 15.17
CA GLU A 8 16.92 15.18 13.84
C GLU A 8 15.57 14.56 13.44
N LEU A 9 14.58 15.42 13.19
CA LEU A 9 13.29 15.00 12.65
C LEU A 9 13.46 14.51 11.21
N LYS A 10 13.08 13.26 10.97
CA LYS A 10 13.13 12.62 9.66
C LYS A 10 11.80 11.99 9.34
N SER A 11 11.43 11.98 8.07
CA SER A 11 10.27 11.20 7.63
C SER A 11 10.52 9.71 7.91
N ALA A 12 9.47 8.97 8.28
CA ALA A 12 9.57 7.55 8.57
C ALA A 12 10.28 6.73 7.46
N PRO A 13 10.02 6.93 6.15
CA PRO A 13 10.77 6.21 5.11
C PRO A 13 12.26 6.58 5.08
N ARG A 14 12.65 7.83 5.36
CA ARG A 14 14.06 8.26 5.37
C ARG A 14 14.91 7.44 6.34
N VAL A 15 14.35 7.10 7.51
CA VAL A 15 15.03 6.28 8.52
C VAL A 15 15.42 4.90 7.97
N VAL A 16 14.60 4.32 7.09
CA VAL A 16 14.90 3.01 6.47
C VAL A 16 16.07 3.13 5.50
N PHE A 17 16.10 4.18 4.67
CA PHE A 17 17.16 4.38 3.68
C PHE A 17 18.49 4.77 4.33
N ASP A 18 18.49 5.65 5.33
CA ASP A 18 19.70 6.01 6.10
C ASP A 18 20.33 4.77 6.76
N ALA A 19 19.50 3.86 7.29
CA ALA A 19 19.97 2.64 7.93
C ALA A 19 20.67 1.66 6.96
N LEU A 20 20.53 1.82 5.64
CA LEU A 20 21.15 0.92 4.66
C LEU A 20 22.68 0.96 4.67
N ALA A 21 23.30 2.07 5.11
CA ALA A 21 24.75 2.16 5.21
C ALA A 21 25.33 1.08 6.14
N GLU A 22 24.61 0.73 7.20
CA GLU A 22 25.08 -0.21 8.22
C GLU A 22 24.34 -1.55 8.19
N ARG A 23 23.09 -1.57 7.71
CA ARG A 23 22.18 -2.71 7.91
C ARG A 23 21.78 -3.42 6.64
N ARG A 24 22.32 -3.04 5.47
CA ARG A 24 21.92 -3.51 4.13
C ARG A 24 21.57 -5.01 4.08
N THR A 25 22.49 -5.87 4.53
CA THR A 25 22.36 -7.33 4.45
C THR A 25 21.74 -7.96 5.70
N ARG A 26 21.51 -7.19 6.76
CA ARG A 26 20.93 -7.71 8.01
C ARG A 26 19.46 -8.06 7.81
N PRO A 27 18.93 -9.09 8.47
CA PRO A 27 17.50 -9.33 8.53
C PRO A 27 16.75 -8.14 9.14
N ARG A 28 15.67 -7.71 8.48
CA ARG A 28 14.68 -6.76 9.00
C ARG A 28 13.44 -7.48 9.51
N PHE A 29 13.00 -8.48 8.78
CA PHE A 29 11.89 -9.37 9.11
C PHE A 29 12.32 -10.82 8.94
N MET A 30 11.74 -11.71 9.74
CA MET A 30 11.79 -13.15 9.55
C MET A 30 10.36 -13.60 9.27
N LEU A 31 10.15 -14.32 8.18
CA LEU A 31 8.83 -14.84 7.77
C LEU A 31 8.84 -16.36 7.78
N PRO A 32 7.76 -17.02 8.20
CA PRO A 32 7.63 -18.46 8.03
C PRO A 32 7.49 -18.78 6.53
N GLY A 33 8.27 -19.74 6.05
CA GLY A 33 8.17 -20.31 4.72
C GLY A 33 7.18 -21.46 4.66
N GLU A 34 6.71 -21.76 3.46
CA GLU A 34 5.85 -22.93 3.20
C GLU A 34 6.61 -24.25 3.39
N ASP A 35 7.93 -24.21 3.37
CA ASP A 35 8.86 -25.30 3.70
C ASP A 35 9.00 -25.56 5.20
N GLY A 36 8.38 -24.72 6.05
CA GLY A 36 8.48 -24.81 7.51
C GLY A 36 9.70 -24.10 8.10
N ASP A 37 10.57 -23.52 7.26
CA ASP A 37 11.74 -22.75 7.68
C ASP A 37 11.42 -21.25 7.81
N TRP A 38 12.35 -20.47 8.36
CA TRP A 38 12.22 -19.01 8.45
C TRP A 38 13.08 -18.32 7.40
N HIS A 39 12.45 -17.50 6.57
CA HIS A 39 13.12 -16.74 5.51
C HIS A 39 13.29 -15.28 5.93
N ALA A 40 14.51 -14.77 5.77
CA ALA A 40 14.83 -13.39 6.11
C ALA A 40 14.48 -12.44 4.95
N ILE A 41 13.78 -11.35 5.26
CA ILE A 41 13.75 -10.17 4.41
C ILE A 41 14.78 -9.19 4.96
N THR A 42 15.80 -8.88 4.15
CA THR A 42 16.86 -7.95 4.54
C THR A 42 16.38 -6.49 4.50
N TRP A 43 17.12 -5.59 5.16
CA TRP A 43 16.87 -4.15 5.03
C TRP A 43 16.93 -3.67 3.58
N ALA A 44 17.86 -4.20 2.78
CA ALA A 44 17.97 -3.87 1.36
C ALA A 44 16.72 -4.27 0.58
N ALA A 45 16.21 -5.49 0.80
CA ALA A 45 15.01 -5.99 0.13
C ALA A 45 13.77 -5.18 0.54
N TYR A 46 13.63 -4.86 1.82
CA TYR A 46 12.53 -4.02 2.31
C TYR A 46 12.58 -2.60 1.71
N ALA A 47 13.76 -1.96 1.71
CA ALA A 47 13.93 -0.65 1.11
C ALA A 47 13.67 -0.63 -0.40
N ALA A 48 13.99 -1.72 -1.11
CA ALA A 48 13.67 -1.88 -2.52
C ALA A 48 12.15 -1.92 -2.75
N GLN A 49 11.39 -2.63 -1.91
CA GLN A 49 9.92 -2.63 -2.00
C GLN A 49 9.33 -1.23 -1.75
N ILE A 50 9.82 -0.52 -0.72
CA ILE A 50 9.39 0.86 -0.43
C ILE A 50 9.63 1.78 -1.62
N ARG A 51 10.84 1.72 -2.19
CA ARG A 51 11.22 2.52 -3.36
C ARG A 51 10.33 2.19 -4.55
N ALA A 52 10.09 0.91 -4.83
CA ALA A 52 9.29 0.49 -5.96
C ALA A 52 7.84 0.99 -5.84
N VAL A 53 7.21 0.87 -4.66
CA VAL A 53 5.88 1.44 -4.41
C VAL A 53 5.88 2.95 -4.64
N ALA A 54 6.85 3.66 -4.08
CA ALA A 54 6.90 5.12 -4.17
C ALA A 54 7.01 5.61 -5.62
N LEU A 55 7.92 5.02 -6.39
CA LEU A 55 8.15 5.38 -7.78
C LEU A 55 7.02 4.92 -8.69
N TRP A 56 6.40 3.77 -8.41
CA TRP A 56 5.19 3.35 -9.12
C TRP A 56 4.02 4.30 -8.86
N LEU A 57 3.76 4.70 -7.61
CA LEU A 57 2.70 5.67 -7.31
C LEU A 57 2.91 6.99 -8.06
N ARG A 58 4.15 7.50 -8.08
CA ARG A 58 4.51 8.72 -8.83
C ARG A 58 4.32 8.54 -10.34
N SER A 59 4.69 7.39 -10.90
CA SER A 59 4.45 7.09 -12.32
C SER A 59 2.95 6.97 -12.67
N GLN A 60 2.12 6.58 -11.69
CA GLN A 60 0.65 6.63 -11.81
C GLN A 60 0.06 8.02 -11.53
N GLY A 61 0.90 9.06 -11.41
CA GLY A 61 0.48 10.46 -11.26
C GLY A 61 0.14 10.86 -9.82
N ALA A 62 0.55 10.10 -8.81
CA ALA A 62 0.42 10.53 -7.42
C ALA A 62 1.21 11.84 -7.20
N GLN A 63 0.51 12.84 -6.66
CA GLN A 63 1.07 14.12 -6.24
C GLN A 63 1.25 14.13 -4.70
N PRO A 64 2.01 15.08 -4.14
CA PRO A 64 2.07 15.27 -2.69
C PRO A 64 0.67 15.32 -2.08
N ARG A 65 0.50 14.65 -0.92
CA ARG A 65 -0.77 14.45 -0.20
C ARG A 65 -1.82 13.59 -0.92
N THR A 66 -1.45 12.87 -1.97
CA THR A 66 -2.33 11.82 -2.52
C THR A 66 -2.60 10.76 -1.46
N ARG A 67 -3.86 10.39 -1.28
CA ARG A 67 -4.29 9.39 -0.30
C ARG A 67 -4.31 8.02 -0.93
N ALA A 68 -3.79 7.04 -0.20
CA ALA A 68 -3.81 5.65 -0.62
C ALA A 68 -4.25 4.77 0.54
N ALA A 69 -5.33 4.02 0.32
CA ALA A 69 -5.88 3.10 1.30
C ALA A 69 -5.10 1.79 1.34
N ILE A 70 -4.95 1.20 2.52
CA ILE A 70 -4.36 -0.13 2.70
C ILE A 70 -5.34 -0.97 3.51
N PHE A 71 -5.97 -1.95 2.85
CA PHE A 71 -6.90 -2.89 3.43
C PHE A 71 -6.32 -4.30 3.36
N ALA A 72 -5.50 -4.64 4.34
CA ALA A 72 -4.68 -5.84 4.27
C ALA A 72 -4.31 -6.41 5.65
N HIS A 73 -4.08 -7.72 5.73
CA HIS A 73 -3.58 -8.39 6.94
C HIS A 73 -2.12 -8.02 7.21
N ASN A 74 -1.61 -8.44 8.38
CA ASN A 74 -0.23 -8.17 8.77
C ASN A 74 0.75 -8.93 7.86
N ARG A 75 1.45 -8.19 7.00
CA ARG A 75 2.46 -8.71 6.08
C ARG A 75 3.49 -7.64 5.74
N VAL A 76 4.62 -8.04 5.17
CA VAL A 76 5.72 -7.09 4.86
C VAL A 76 5.30 -6.11 3.78
N GLU A 77 4.52 -6.56 2.79
CA GLU A 77 3.98 -5.73 1.72
C GLU A 77 3.06 -4.63 2.24
N TRP A 78 2.32 -4.87 3.33
CA TRP A 78 1.55 -3.83 4.01
C TRP A 78 2.46 -2.72 4.51
N MET A 79 3.54 -3.09 5.21
CA MET A 79 4.52 -2.14 5.74
C MET A 79 5.31 -1.44 4.63
N SER A 80 5.60 -2.15 3.53
CA SER A 80 6.26 -1.60 2.35
C SER A 80 5.37 -0.60 1.62
N ALA A 81 4.08 -0.91 1.45
CA ALA A 81 3.10 -0.01 0.87
C ALA A 81 2.94 1.26 1.73
N ALA A 82 2.80 1.11 3.05
CA ALA A 82 2.69 2.22 3.99
C ALA A 82 3.85 3.22 3.87
N LEU A 83 5.09 2.74 3.94
CA LEU A 83 6.26 3.61 3.81
C LEU A 83 6.49 4.07 2.37
N GLY A 84 6.10 3.29 1.36
CA GLY A 84 6.18 3.68 -0.04
C GLY A 84 5.23 4.83 -0.39
N ILE A 85 4.00 4.81 0.15
CA ILE A 85 3.05 5.93 0.04
C ILE A 85 3.64 7.19 0.66
N GLN A 86 4.20 7.10 1.87
CA GLN A 86 4.84 8.24 2.53
C GLN A 86 6.09 8.71 1.78
N ALA A 87 6.89 7.80 1.23
CA ALA A 87 8.08 8.14 0.45
C ALA A 87 7.73 8.85 -0.87
N ALA A 88 6.54 8.60 -1.42
CA ALA A 88 5.97 9.36 -2.53
C ALA A 88 5.38 10.73 -2.10
N GLY A 89 5.47 11.09 -0.81
CA GLY A 89 4.84 12.28 -0.24
C GLY A 89 3.32 12.17 -0.05
N GLY A 90 2.78 10.94 -0.12
CA GLY A 90 1.36 10.65 0.05
C GLY A 90 0.96 10.42 1.52
N VAL A 91 -0.35 10.30 1.74
CA VAL A 91 -0.95 9.99 3.03
C VAL A 91 -1.47 8.57 3.01
N MET A 92 -0.98 7.71 3.91
CA MET A 92 -1.51 6.36 4.00
C MET A 92 -2.81 6.33 4.82
N VAL A 93 -3.78 5.54 4.38
CA VAL A 93 -5.09 5.39 5.03
C VAL A 93 -5.31 3.91 5.35
N PRO A 94 -4.97 3.44 6.56
CA PRO A 94 -5.13 2.03 6.90
C PRO A 94 -6.61 1.72 7.16
N ILE A 95 -7.05 0.56 6.69
CA ILE A 95 -8.38 0.01 6.93
C ILE A 95 -8.21 -1.27 7.74
N TYR A 96 -8.95 -1.39 8.84
CA TYR A 96 -8.84 -2.54 9.72
C TYR A 96 -9.37 -3.80 9.01
N PRO A 97 -8.64 -4.94 8.99
CA PRO A 97 -9.07 -6.15 8.29
C PRO A 97 -10.44 -6.69 8.69
N ALA A 98 -10.93 -6.38 9.90
CA ALA A 98 -12.26 -6.80 10.33
C ALA A 98 -13.38 -5.83 9.89
N SER A 99 -13.06 -4.72 9.21
CA SER A 99 -14.07 -3.81 8.67
C SER A 99 -14.99 -4.51 7.68
N THR A 100 -16.29 -4.20 7.76
CA THR A 100 -17.28 -4.67 6.78
C THR A 100 -17.06 -4.00 5.42
N THR A 101 -17.76 -4.48 4.40
CA THR A 101 -17.76 -3.84 3.06
C THR A 101 -18.12 -2.36 3.15
N GLU A 102 -19.19 -2.02 3.87
CA GLU A 102 -19.69 -0.65 3.99
C GLU A 102 -18.71 0.24 4.75
N GLN A 103 -18.08 -0.29 5.81
CA GLN A 103 -17.07 0.44 6.58
C GLN A 103 -15.81 0.71 5.76
N ALA A 104 -15.31 -0.28 5.02
CA ALA A 104 -14.13 -0.13 4.17
C ALA A 104 -14.41 0.86 3.01
N ALA A 105 -15.55 0.71 2.35
CA ALA A 105 -16.01 1.61 1.30
C ALA A 105 -16.14 3.05 1.81
N TYR A 106 -16.75 3.25 2.98
CA TYR A 106 -16.85 4.56 3.62
C TYR A 106 -15.48 5.19 3.86
N VAL A 107 -14.51 4.44 4.41
CA VAL A 107 -13.16 4.97 4.66
C VAL A 107 -12.47 5.38 3.36
N VAL A 108 -12.58 4.56 2.30
CA VAL A 108 -12.00 4.87 0.98
C VAL A 108 -12.64 6.12 0.38
N ALA A 109 -13.97 6.21 0.39
CA ALA A 109 -14.70 7.34 -0.18
C ALA A 109 -14.48 8.63 0.64
N HIS A 110 -14.58 8.56 1.97
CA HIS A 110 -14.43 9.71 2.86
C HIS A 110 -12.99 10.25 2.88
N SER A 111 -11.99 9.37 2.78
CA SER A 111 -10.59 9.81 2.63
C SER A 111 -10.28 10.34 1.24
N ASP A 112 -11.14 10.08 0.25
CA ASP A 112 -10.92 10.31 -1.17
C ASP A 112 -9.55 9.76 -1.60
N ALA A 113 -9.37 8.48 -1.29
CA ALA A 113 -8.19 7.70 -1.67
C ALA A 113 -8.18 7.45 -3.18
N ALA A 114 -7.05 7.76 -3.81
CA ALA A 114 -6.84 7.56 -5.25
C ALA A 114 -6.26 6.17 -5.56
N PHE A 115 -5.74 5.47 -4.56
CA PHE A 115 -5.14 4.15 -4.68
C PHE A 115 -5.64 3.27 -3.53
N ALA A 116 -5.77 1.97 -3.75
CA ALA A 116 -6.06 0.99 -2.71
C ALA A 116 -5.11 -0.20 -2.81
N PHE A 117 -4.52 -0.62 -1.70
CA PHE A 117 -3.71 -1.83 -1.57
C PHE A 117 -4.54 -2.85 -0.79
N VAL A 118 -4.73 -4.05 -1.35
CA VAL A 118 -5.67 -5.05 -0.85
C VAL A 118 -4.99 -6.41 -0.75
N ASP A 119 -5.21 -7.10 0.35
CA ASP A 119 -4.67 -8.44 0.61
C ASP A 119 -5.79 -9.43 0.89
N GLY A 120 -5.55 -10.72 0.64
CA GLY A 120 -6.49 -11.79 0.94
C GLY A 120 -7.72 -11.81 0.02
N GLU A 121 -8.25 -13.01 -0.19
CA GLU A 121 -9.46 -13.18 -1.00
C GLU A 121 -10.70 -12.58 -0.30
N ASP A 122 -10.75 -12.63 1.04
CA ASP A 122 -11.85 -12.14 1.84
C ASP A 122 -11.95 -10.60 1.83
N LEU A 123 -10.83 -9.87 1.91
CA LEU A 123 -10.85 -8.41 1.82
C LEU A 123 -11.08 -7.96 0.37
N LEU A 124 -10.52 -8.68 -0.61
CA LEU A 124 -10.80 -8.43 -2.03
C LEU A 124 -12.29 -8.62 -2.35
N GLU A 125 -12.93 -9.66 -1.82
CA GLU A 125 -14.38 -9.85 -1.96
C GLU A 125 -15.15 -8.63 -1.45
N ARG A 126 -14.78 -8.08 -0.28
CA ARG A 126 -15.43 -6.88 0.27
C ARG A 126 -15.24 -5.66 -0.64
N VAL A 127 -14.06 -5.47 -1.21
CA VAL A 127 -13.78 -4.41 -2.18
C VAL A 127 -14.62 -4.60 -3.44
N LEU A 128 -14.74 -5.82 -3.97
CA LEU A 128 -15.55 -6.10 -5.16
C LEU A 128 -17.04 -5.85 -4.92
N ARG A 129 -17.56 -6.20 -3.74
CA ARG A 129 -18.95 -5.92 -3.33
C ARG A 129 -19.21 -4.41 -3.17
N GLY A 130 -18.24 -3.67 -2.67
CA GLY A 130 -18.31 -2.21 -2.50
C GLY A 130 -17.84 -1.40 -3.70
N TRP A 131 -17.57 -2.02 -4.86
CA TRP A 131 -16.81 -1.41 -5.96
C TRP A 131 -17.34 -0.05 -6.45
N ALA A 132 -18.65 0.14 -6.43
CA ALA A 132 -19.29 1.40 -6.85
C ALA A 132 -18.82 2.61 -6.01
N ASP A 133 -18.53 2.39 -4.73
CA ASP A 133 -18.08 3.45 -3.80
C ASP A 133 -16.58 3.76 -3.94
N TYR A 134 -15.84 2.94 -4.69
CA TYR A 134 -14.40 3.11 -4.96
C TYR A 134 -14.18 4.00 -6.21
N GLY A 135 -15.11 4.92 -6.51
CA GLY A 135 -15.11 5.72 -7.73
C GLY A 135 -13.85 6.58 -7.94
N ALA A 136 -13.26 7.09 -6.85
CA ALA A 136 -12.02 7.88 -6.87
C ALA A 136 -10.75 7.04 -7.01
N VAL A 137 -10.83 5.72 -6.76
CA VAL A 137 -9.68 4.82 -6.80
C VAL A 137 -9.30 4.51 -8.24
N LYS A 138 -8.13 4.98 -8.65
CA LYS A 138 -7.54 4.81 -9.98
C LYS A 138 -6.93 3.41 -10.16
N ARG A 139 -6.35 2.87 -9.09
CA ARG A 139 -5.71 1.55 -9.07
C ARG A 139 -5.98 0.80 -7.78
N VAL A 140 -6.26 -0.49 -7.91
CA VAL A 140 -6.35 -1.46 -6.81
C VAL A 140 -5.17 -2.43 -6.93
N VAL A 141 -4.23 -2.35 -6.00
CA VAL A 141 -3.04 -3.20 -5.95
C VAL A 141 -3.35 -4.42 -5.11
N LEU A 142 -3.21 -5.61 -5.69
CA LEU A 142 -3.30 -6.88 -4.95
C LEU A 142 -1.93 -7.20 -4.36
N LEU A 143 -1.84 -7.32 -3.04
CA LEU A 143 -0.56 -7.58 -2.34
C LEU A 143 -0.07 -9.03 -2.49
N ASP A 144 -0.96 -9.97 -2.84
CA ASP A 144 -0.62 -11.36 -3.17
C ASP A 144 -0.93 -11.62 -4.65
N ASP A 145 0.09 -12.00 -5.42
CA ASP A 145 -0.04 -12.27 -6.85
C ASP A 145 -0.87 -13.52 -7.16
N ARG A 146 -1.14 -14.36 -6.16
CA ARG A 146 -2.05 -15.52 -6.26
C ARG A 146 -3.52 -15.10 -6.32
N LEU A 147 -3.85 -13.87 -5.94
CA LEU A 147 -5.23 -13.37 -6.00
C LEU A 147 -5.67 -13.14 -7.45
N ASP A 148 -6.89 -13.56 -7.76
CA ASP A 148 -7.52 -13.35 -9.05
C ASP A 148 -8.89 -12.68 -8.88
N ALA A 149 -8.90 -11.36 -9.02
CA ALA A 149 -10.12 -10.55 -8.92
C ALA A 149 -11.16 -10.92 -9.97
N THR A 150 -10.74 -11.36 -11.16
CA THR A 150 -11.66 -11.73 -12.26
C THR A 150 -12.34 -13.05 -11.94
N ALA A 151 -11.58 -14.06 -11.52
CA ALA A 151 -12.11 -15.35 -11.11
C ALA A 151 -13.04 -15.23 -9.90
N LEU A 152 -12.65 -14.45 -8.88
CA LEU A 152 -13.47 -14.17 -7.71
C LEU A 152 -14.77 -13.44 -8.11
N SER A 153 -14.68 -12.37 -8.90
CA SER A 153 -15.85 -11.63 -9.39
C SER A 153 -16.82 -12.50 -10.19
N ARG A 154 -16.33 -13.45 -11.00
CA ARG A 154 -17.17 -14.43 -11.70
C ARG A 154 -17.88 -15.37 -10.72
N ARG A 155 -17.16 -15.95 -9.75
CA ARG A 155 -17.75 -16.85 -8.75
C ARG A 155 -18.82 -16.15 -7.91
N LEU A 156 -18.60 -14.90 -7.52
CA LEU A 156 -19.60 -14.13 -6.78
C LEU A 156 -20.87 -13.87 -7.64
N ARG A 157 -20.73 -13.64 -8.96
CA ARG A 157 -21.89 -13.56 -9.85
C ARG A 157 -22.68 -14.87 -9.93
N GLU A 158 -21.99 -16.01 -10.00
CA GLU A 158 -22.62 -17.33 -10.00
C GLU A 158 -23.39 -17.60 -8.70
N GLN A 159 -22.97 -16.98 -7.59
CA GLN A 159 -23.68 -16.98 -6.30
C GLN A 159 -24.82 -15.95 -6.23
N GLY A 160 -25.12 -15.22 -7.30
CA GLY A 160 -26.20 -14.24 -7.36
C GLY A 160 -25.86 -12.86 -6.80
N VAL A 161 -24.56 -12.54 -6.61
CA VAL A 161 -24.14 -11.21 -6.15
C VAL A 161 -24.22 -10.22 -7.32
N GLU A 162 -25.02 -9.18 -7.15
CA GLU A 162 -25.19 -8.09 -8.12
C GLU A 162 -24.20 -6.93 -7.88
N GLY A 163 -24.11 -5.98 -8.81
CA GLY A 163 -23.29 -4.76 -8.65
C GLY A 163 -21.76 -4.95 -8.79
N LEU A 164 -21.31 -6.15 -9.15
CA LEU A 164 -19.88 -6.46 -9.28
C LEU A 164 -19.24 -5.85 -10.54
N PRO A 165 -17.96 -5.44 -10.48
CA PRO A 165 -17.24 -4.83 -11.60
C PRO A 165 -17.05 -5.77 -12.78
N SER A 166 -17.24 -5.29 -14.01
CA SER A 166 -16.99 -6.06 -15.23
C SER A 166 -15.52 -6.49 -15.34
N ALA A 167 -15.24 -7.54 -16.12
CA ALA A 167 -13.87 -7.97 -16.38
C ALA A 167 -13.00 -6.85 -16.98
N ALA A 168 -13.58 -5.98 -17.82
CA ALA A 168 -12.90 -4.81 -18.36
C ALA A 168 -12.54 -3.78 -17.27
N ALA A 169 -13.47 -3.49 -16.35
CA ALA A 169 -13.22 -2.57 -15.24
C ALA A 169 -12.14 -3.10 -14.29
N LEU A 170 -12.10 -4.42 -14.06
CA LEU A 170 -11.05 -5.07 -13.30
C LEU A 170 -9.69 -4.96 -14.02
N ALA A 171 -9.63 -5.30 -15.31
CA ALA A 171 -8.41 -5.21 -16.11
C ALA A 171 -7.84 -3.78 -16.19
N GLU A 172 -8.69 -2.76 -16.12
CA GLU A 172 -8.27 -1.36 -16.15
C GLU A 172 -7.63 -0.88 -14.82
N ARG A 173 -8.15 -1.36 -13.68
CA ARG A 173 -7.79 -0.79 -12.37
C ARG A 173 -6.96 -1.73 -11.49
N VAL A 174 -7.08 -3.04 -11.66
CA VAL A 174 -6.41 -4.01 -10.79
C VAL A 174 -4.99 -4.26 -11.27
N VAL A 175 -4.03 -4.15 -10.35
CA VAL A 175 -2.60 -4.33 -10.61
C VAL A 175 -2.03 -5.32 -9.60
N ARG A 176 -1.11 -6.19 -10.02
CA ARG A 176 -0.44 -7.13 -9.12
C ARG A 176 0.73 -6.49 -8.39
N TRP A 177 1.10 -7.05 -7.24
CA TRP A 177 2.24 -6.57 -6.46
C TRP A 177 3.55 -6.70 -7.25
N SER A 178 3.77 -7.84 -7.93
CA SER A 178 4.96 -8.02 -8.78
C SER A 178 5.05 -6.99 -9.90
N ASP A 179 3.92 -6.57 -10.49
CA ASP A 179 3.91 -5.51 -11.51
C ASP A 179 4.32 -4.17 -10.89
N VAL A 180 3.84 -3.84 -9.69
CA VAL A 180 4.28 -2.64 -8.94
C VAL A 180 5.79 -2.70 -8.67
N MET A 181 6.31 -3.85 -8.26
CA MET A 181 7.75 -4.03 -8.02
C MET A 181 8.58 -3.82 -9.30
N ALA A 182 8.18 -4.47 -10.39
CA ALA A 182 8.88 -4.39 -11.67
C ALA A 182 8.85 -2.98 -12.27
N LEU A 183 7.68 -2.35 -12.31
CA LEU A 183 7.51 -0.99 -12.83
C LEU A 183 8.22 0.05 -11.97
N GLY A 184 8.19 -0.11 -10.64
CA GLY A 184 8.90 0.76 -9.72
C GLY A 184 10.42 0.66 -9.86
N GLU A 185 10.96 -0.54 -10.03
CA GLU A 185 12.40 -0.73 -10.26
C GLU A 185 12.84 -0.23 -11.65
N ALA A 186 12.03 -0.46 -12.69
CA ALA A 186 12.27 0.10 -14.01
C ALA A 186 12.32 1.64 -13.95
N ARG A 187 11.39 2.27 -13.23
CA ARG A 187 11.39 3.71 -13.01
C ARG A 187 12.62 4.18 -12.25
N HIS A 188 13.09 3.41 -11.27
CA HIS A 188 14.33 3.73 -10.57
C HIS A 188 15.53 3.71 -11.50
N ALA A 189 15.62 2.71 -12.38
CA ALA A 189 16.70 2.63 -13.37
C ALA A 189 16.68 3.81 -14.36
N GLU A 190 15.50 4.27 -14.77
CA GLU A 190 15.32 5.45 -15.63
C GLU A 190 15.59 6.78 -14.92
N SER A 191 15.30 6.87 -13.62
CA SER A 191 15.40 8.11 -12.83
C SER A 191 15.88 7.82 -11.41
N PRO A 192 17.18 7.53 -11.21
CA PRO A 192 17.72 7.06 -9.93
C PRO A 192 17.50 8.03 -8.76
N ASP A 193 17.54 9.34 -9.05
CA ASP A 193 17.47 10.40 -8.05
C ASP A 193 16.03 10.79 -7.67
N GLU A 194 15.01 10.26 -8.37
CA GLU A 194 13.61 10.67 -8.17
C GLU A 194 13.13 10.36 -6.74
N LEU A 195 13.52 9.22 -6.17
CA LEU A 195 13.16 8.88 -4.80
C LEU A 195 13.79 9.84 -3.80
N GLU A 196 15.08 10.16 -3.95
CA GLU A 196 15.78 11.06 -3.03
C GLU A 196 15.18 12.46 -3.07
N ALA A 197 14.87 12.97 -4.27
CA ALA A 197 14.15 14.22 -4.44
C ALA A 197 12.76 14.19 -3.78
N SER A 198 12.03 13.06 -3.90
CA SER A 198 10.73 12.88 -3.26
C SER A 198 10.85 12.91 -1.73
N LEU A 199 11.82 12.19 -1.15
CA LEU A 199 12.06 12.15 0.30
C LEU A 199 12.46 13.51 0.86
N ALA A 200 13.33 14.24 0.16
CA ALA A 200 13.80 15.57 0.55
C ALA A 200 12.69 16.63 0.49
N ALA A 201 11.67 16.43 -0.35
CA ALA A 201 10.54 17.34 -0.51
C ALA A 201 9.39 17.09 0.47
N ILE A 202 9.48 16.07 1.34
CA ILE A 202 8.46 15.80 2.35
C ILE A 202 8.50 16.91 3.40
N ASP A 203 7.41 17.67 3.48
CA ASP A 203 7.15 18.59 4.59
C ASP A 203 6.81 17.79 5.86
N MET A 204 7.57 18.02 6.93
CA MET A 204 7.42 17.30 8.20
C MET A 204 6.12 17.66 8.94
N ASP A 205 5.47 18.77 8.60
CA ASP A 205 4.16 19.16 9.12
C ASP A 205 3.00 18.62 8.26
N ALA A 206 3.29 18.02 7.10
CA ALA A 206 2.26 17.46 6.24
C ALA A 206 1.66 16.17 6.84
N PRO A 207 0.36 15.91 6.63
CA PRO A 207 -0.26 14.66 7.07
C PRO A 207 0.40 13.44 6.41
N ALA A 208 0.90 12.51 7.22
CA ALA A 208 1.50 11.26 6.72
C ALA A 208 0.55 10.05 6.83
N VAL A 209 -0.43 10.13 7.73
CA VAL A 209 -1.40 9.06 8.00
C VAL A 209 -2.77 9.66 8.31
N MET A 210 -3.82 9.05 7.79
CA MET A 210 -5.21 9.31 8.20
C MET A 210 -5.75 8.06 8.90
N LEU A 211 -5.79 8.09 10.24
CA LEU A 211 -6.23 6.97 11.06
C LEU A 211 -7.71 7.11 11.41
N TYR A 212 -8.53 6.21 10.87
CA TYR A 212 -9.93 6.15 11.24
C TYR A 212 -10.11 5.39 12.55
N THR A 213 -10.94 5.94 13.43
CA THR A 213 -11.32 5.29 14.70
C THR A 213 -12.81 5.00 14.71
N SER A 214 -13.22 3.88 15.30
CA SER A 214 -14.64 3.62 15.53
C SER A 214 -15.12 4.51 16.66
N GLY A 215 -15.84 5.58 16.32
CA GLY A 215 -16.59 6.36 17.29
C GLY A 215 -17.66 5.49 17.97
N THR A 216 -18.12 5.89 19.15
CA THR A 216 -19.16 5.17 19.91
C THR A 216 -20.54 5.18 19.23
N THR A 217 -20.74 6.03 18.23
CA THR A 217 -21.98 6.11 17.43
C THR A 217 -21.70 6.50 15.98
N GLY A 218 -21.86 5.57 15.03
CA GLY A 218 -21.89 5.85 13.59
C GLY A 218 -20.64 5.48 12.79
N ASN A 219 -20.48 6.10 11.62
CA ASN A 219 -19.37 5.82 10.70
C ASN A 219 -18.01 6.19 11.33
N PRO A 220 -16.91 5.50 10.94
CA PRO A 220 -15.57 5.82 11.40
C PRO A 220 -15.21 7.31 11.22
N LYS A 221 -14.40 7.85 12.13
CA LYS A 221 -13.96 9.25 12.14
C LYS A 221 -12.46 9.35 11.92
#